data_AF-A0A0D1JNF1-F1
#
_entry.id   AF-A0A0D1JNF1-F1
#
_cell.length_a   1.000
_cell.length_b   1.000
_cell.length_c   1.000
_cell.angle_alpha   90.00
_cell.angle_beta   90.00
_cell.angle_gamma   90.00
#
_symmetry.space_group_name_H-M   'P 1'
#
loop_
_entity.id
_entity.type
_entity.pdbx_description
1 polymer ?
#
loop_
_entity_poly.entity_id
_entity_poly.type
_entity_poly.pdbx_seq_one_letter_code
_entity_poly.pdbx_strand_id
1 'polypeptide(L)'
;MSRQMVSDLGGEVTKAQFGYDSCGFNGKPPFQGHAHLALWMPGADRSREVTAESVVERLRQHGWDVDPNYHTHAMAFKRDGLKVKVWVIPPPKPAEPPIAHVAIDVYTECQDTFDHRTDRSAFTAEDIKGELTR
;
A
#
# COMPACT_ATOMS: atom_id res chain seq x y z
N MET A 1 -10.32 -4.40 2.50
CA MET A 1 -9.17 -3.66 3.08
C MET A 1 -8.57 -2.69 2.08
N SER A 2 -7.98 -3.13 0.97
CA SER A 2 -7.39 -2.25 -0.06
C SER A 2 -8.40 -1.24 -0.64
N ARG A 3 -9.62 -1.66 -0.93
CA ARG A 3 -10.70 -0.78 -1.39
C ARG A 3 -11.03 0.36 -0.41
N GLN A 4 -11.03 0.08 0.90
CA GLN A 4 -11.29 1.09 1.92
C GLN A 4 -10.18 2.15 1.93
N MET A 5 -8.92 1.73 1.85
CA MET A 5 -7.77 2.62 1.75
C MET A 5 -7.86 3.53 0.51
N VAL A 6 -8.18 2.97 -0.66
CA VAL A 6 -8.38 3.75 -1.89
C VAL A 6 -9.51 4.77 -1.71
N SER A 7 -10.62 4.36 -1.09
CA SER A 7 -11.77 5.23 -0.81
C SER A 7 -11.42 6.37 0.16
N ASP A 8 -10.71 6.09 1.25
CA ASP A 8 -10.33 7.07 2.26
C ASP A 8 -9.33 8.10 1.71
N LEU A 9 -8.39 7.65 0.88
CA LEU A 9 -7.51 8.57 0.16
C LEU A 9 -8.23 9.29 -1.00
N GLY A 10 -9.33 8.72 -1.50
CA GLY A 10 -10.09 9.25 -2.64
C GLY A 10 -9.27 9.33 -3.92
N GLY A 11 -8.21 8.53 -4.03
CA GLY A 11 -7.24 8.61 -5.12
C GLY A 11 -7.61 7.76 -6.33
N GLU A 12 -7.18 8.18 -7.52
CA GLU A 12 -7.29 7.36 -8.72
C GLU A 12 -6.21 6.27 -8.71
N VAL A 13 -6.61 5.01 -8.80
CA VAL A 13 -5.69 3.86 -8.83
C VAL A 13 -4.93 3.82 -10.16
N THR A 14 -3.60 3.98 -10.10
CA THR A 14 -2.74 3.81 -11.28
C THR A 14 -2.30 2.36 -11.41
N LYS A 15 -1.96 1.73 -10.29
CA LYS A 15 -1.49 0.34 -10.19
C LYS A 15 -2.08 -0.30 -8.95
N ALA A 16 -2.46 -1.57 -9.04
CA ALA A 16 -2.79 -2.38 -7.87
C ALA A 16 -2.41 -3.84 -8.14
N GLN A 17 -1.57 -4.39 -7.28
CA GLN A 17 -1.09 -5.76 -7.38
C GLN A 17 -1.33 -6.49 -6.06
N PHE A 18 -1.63 -7.78 -6.11
CA PHE A 18 -1.80 -8.64 -4.95
C PHE A 18 -0.90 -9.87 -5.04
N GLY A 19 -0.30 -10.26 -3.92
CA GLY A 19 0.49 -11.48 -3.77
C GLY A 19 0.60 -11.90 -2.31
N TYR A 20 1.51 -12.82 -2.03
CA TYR A 20 1.77 -13.31 -0.68
C TYR A 20 3.22 -13.07 -0.27
N ASP A 21 3.39 -12.48 0.92
CA ASP A 21 4.68 -12.28 1.55
C ASP A 21 4.87 -13.28 2.70
N SER A 22 6.04 -13.89 2.78
CA SER A 22 6.41 -14.73 3.91
C SER A 22 6.75 -13.86 5.13
N CYS A 23 6.24 -14.21 6.30
CA CYS A 23 6.67 -13.63 7.58
C CYS A 23 7.61 -14.57 8.35
N GLY A 24 7.72 -15.83 7.94
CA GLY A 24 8.68 -16.77 8.50
C GLY A 24 10.09 -16.55 7.97
N PHE A 25 11.06 -17.13 8.67
CA PHE A 25 12.47 -17.11 8.28
C PHE A 25 12.67 -17.89 6.96
N ASN A 26 13.49 -17.33 6.05
CA ASN A 26 13.81 -17.92 4.74
C ASN A 26 12.61 -18.19 3.83
N GLY A 27 11.61 -17.30 3.85
CA GLY A 27 10.48 -17.40 2.92
C GLY A 27 9.48 -18.51 3.26
N LYS A 28 9.51 -19.05 4.49
CA LYS A 28 8.63 -20.14 4.95
C LYS A 28 7.35 -19.59 5.61
N PRO A 29 6.28 -20.40 5.71
CA PRO A 29 5.11 -20.02 6.48
C PRO A 29 5.43 -19.56 7.91
N PRO A 30 4.59 -18.71 8.54
CA PRO A 30 3.33 -18.20 7.98
C PRO A 30 3.52 -17.10 6.93
N PHE A 31 2.55 -16.96 6.04
CA PHE A 31 2.42 -15.92 5.03
C PHE A 31 1.34 -14.90 5.42
N GLN A 32 1.40 -13.74 4.79
CA GLN A 32 0.38 -12.70 4.78
C GLN A 32 0.07 -12.32 3.33
N GLY A 33 -1.18 -11.99 3.04
CA GLY A 33 -1.52 -11.32 1.78
C GLY A 33 -0.97 -9.90 1.78
N HIS A 34 -0.45 -9.47 0.64
CA HIS A 34 0.12 -8.15 0.41
C HIS A 34 -0.50 -7.54 -0.84
N ALA A 35 -1.16 -6.39 -0.68
CA ALA A 35 -1.56 -5.57 -1.81
C ALA A 35 -0.64 -4.35 -1.93
N HIS A 36 -0.06 -4.15 -3.10
CA HIS A 36 0.75 -2.99 -3.44
C HIS A 36 -0.02 -2.08 -4.41
N LEU A 37 -0.34 -0.87 -3.94
CA LEU A 37 -1.17 0.10 -4.65
C LEU A 37 -0.34 1.34 -4.99
N ALA A 38 -0.66 1.99 -6.10
CA ALA A 38 -0.20 3.34 -6.40
C ALA A 38 -1.38 4.22 -6.82
N LEU A 39 -1.46 5.44 -6.25
CA LEU A 39 -2.60 6.34 -6.43
C LEU A 39 -2.16 7.74 -6.87
N TRP A 40 -2.99 8.37 -7.70
CA TRP A 40 -3.03 9.82 -7.84
C TRP A 40 -3.96 10.43 -6.80
N MET A 41 -3.42 11.24 -5.88
CA MET A 41 -4.23 11.99 -4.91
C MET A 41 -5.22 12.95 -5.60
N PRO A 42 -6.48 13.05 -5.12
CA PRO A 42 -7.52 13.83 -5.77
C PRO A 42 -7.22 15.33 -5.72
N GLY A 43 -7.40 16.02 -6.84
CA GLY A 43 -7.19 17.47 -6.95
C GLY A 43 -5.74 17.94 -6.89
N ALA A 44 -4.78 17.02 -6.71
CA ALA A 44 -3.36 17.34 -6.70
C ALA A 44 -2.77 17.43 -8.11
N ASP A 45 -1.80 18.32 -8.28
CA ASP A 45 -1.06 18.53 -9.52
C ASP A 45 -0.08 17.38 -9.78
N ARG A 46 -0.33 16.63 -10.86
CA ARG A 46 0.45 15.43 -11.24
C ARG A 46 1.87 15.73 -11.73
N SER A 47 2.25 17.01 -11.88
CA SER A 47 3.61 17.38 -12.26
C SER A 47 4.60 17.36 -11.10
N ARG A 48 4.13 17.19 -9.86
CA ARG A 48 4.94 17.24 -8.63
C ARG A 48 4.45 16.23 -7.60
N GLU A 49 5.29 15.95 -6.61
CA GLU A 49 4.89 15.16 -5.46
C GLU A 49 3.87 15.89 -4.59
N VAL A 50 3.09 15.12 -3.84
CA VAL A 50 2.29 15.64 -2.71
C VAL A 50 3.15 15.70 -1.46
N THR A 51 2.78 16.51 -0.47
CA THR A 51 3.50 16.52 0.82
C THR A 51 3.08 15.34 1.69
N ALA A 52 3.99 14.83 2.52
CA ALA A 52 3.69 13.78 3.48
C ALA A 52 2.59 14.21 4.46
N GLU A 53 2.61 15.48 4.88
CA GLU A 53 1.61 16.07 5.78
C GLU A 53 0.20 15.99 5.18
N SER A 54 0.05 16.31 3.88
CA SER A 54 -1.26 16.26 3.22
C SER A 54 -1.86 14.84 3.18
N VAL A 55 -1.00 13.82 3.05
CA VAL A 55 -1.40 12.41 3.05
C VAL A 55 -1.78 11.97 4.47
N VAL A 56 -0.98 12.34 5.47
CA VAL A 56 -1.24 12.06 6.88
C VAL A 56 -2.56 12.69 7.34
N GLU A 57 -2.79 13.97 7.03
CA GLU A 57 -4.00 14.69 7.42
C GLU A 57 -5.25 14.02 6.84
N ARG A 58 -5.22 13.66 5.55
CA ARG A 58 -6.33 12.96 4.91
C ARG A 58 -6.58 11.61 5.56
N LEU A 59 -5.55 10.80 5.80
CA LEU A 59 -5.72 9.51 6.49
C LEU A 59 -6.32 9.68 7.89
N ARG A 60 -5.86 10.67 8.67
CA ARG A 60 -6.43 11.00 9.99
C ARG A 60 -7.90 11.39 9.94
N GLN A 61 -8.32 12.17 8.94
CA GLN A 61 -9.73 12.52 8.74
C GLN A 61 -10.62 11.27 8.55
N HIS A 62 -10.03 10.17 8.06
CA HIS A 62 -10.69 8.89 7.86
C HIS A 62 -10.36 7.87 8.99
N GLY A 63 -9.92 8.33 10.17
CA GLY A 63 -9.75 7.48 11.35
C GLY A 63 -8.52 6.58 11.34
N TRP A 64 -7.53 6.89 10.50
CA TRP A 64 -6.23 6.22 10.54
C TRP A 64 -5.28 6.92 11.51
N ASP A 65 -4.64 6.14 12.36
CA ASP A 65 -3.61 6.61 13.26
C ASP A 65 -2.23 6.17 12.79
N VAL A 66 -1.22 6.99 13.02
CA VAL A 66 0.18 6.59 12.83
C VAL A 66 0.49 5.44 13.79
N ASP A 67 1.16 4.39 13.29
CA ASP A 67 1.63 3.27 14.11
C ASP A 67 3.13 3.46 14.44
N PRO A 68 3.47 4.11 15.57
CA PRO A 68 4.87 4.36 15.92
C PRO A 68 5.65 3.09 16.26
N ASN A 69 4.94 1.99 16.54
CA ASN A 69 5.55 0.71 16.88
C ASN A 69 5.94 -0.11 15.63
N TYR A 70 5.61 0.38 14.44
CA TYR A 70 5.93 -0.30 13.20
C TYR A 70 7.27 0.22 12.65
N HIS A 71 8.32 -0.58 12.81
CA HIS A 71 9.65 -0.24 12.32
C HIS A 71 9.73 -0.33 10.80
N THR A 72 9.70 0.82 10.12
CA THR A 72 9.83 0.93 8.66
C THR A 72 10.39 2.30 8.28
N HIS A 73 10.94 2.41 7.06
CA HIS A 73 11.31 3.70 6.46
C HIS A 73 10.10 4.45 5.86
N ALA A 74 8.93 3.80 5.80
CA ALA A 74 7.67 4.38 5.37
C ALA A 74 6.94 5.09 6.52
N MET A 75 5.83 5.79 6.21
CA MET A 75 4.83 6.09 7.23
C MET A 75 3.95 4.85 7.42
N ALA A 76 3.84 4.37 8.65
CA ALA A 76 2.94 3.26 8.99
C ALA A 76 1.66 3.80 9.62
N PHE A 77 0.51 3.27 9.19
CA PHE A 77 -0.78 3.59 9.78
C PHE A 77 -1.51 2.33 10.21
N LYS A 78 -2.39 2.48 11.18
CA LYS A 78 -3.31 1.44 11.63
C LYS A 78 -4.73 1.96 11.77
N ARG A 79 -5.69 1.07 11.52
CA ARG A 79 -7.11 1.27 11.76
C ARG A 79 -7.80 -0.08 11.83
N ASP A 80 -8.64 -0.32 12.84
CA ASP A 80 -9.45 -1.53 12.95
C ASP A 80 -8.67 -2.85 12.76
N GLY A 81 -7.45 -2.91 13.30
CA GLY A 81 -6.54 -4.07 13.17
C GLY A 81 -5.76 -4.15 11.84
N LEU A 82 -6.11 -3.34 10.85
CA LEU A 82 -5.39 -3.23 9.58
C LEU A 82 -4.11 -2.42 9.75
N LYS A 83 -3.03 -2.87 9.11
CA LYS A 83 -1.75 -2.16 9.04
C LYS A 83 -1.39 -1.86 7.59
N VAL A 84 -0.97 -0.63 7.35
CA VAL A 84 -0.60 -0.15 6.03
C VAL A 84 0.69 0.66 6.09
N LYS A 85 1.50 0.57 5.05
CA LYS A 85 2.65 1.45 4.83
C LYS A 85 2.32 2.39 3.69
N VAL A 86 2.62 3.66 3.86
CA VAL A 86 2.38 4.68 2.85
C VAL A 86 3.68 5.42 2.58
N TRP A 87 3.99 5.55 1.29
CA TRP A 87 5.14 6.26 0.76
C TRP A 87 4.63 7.37 -0.15
N VAL A 88 5.13 8.58 0.04
CA VAL A 88 5.05 9.61 -1.01
C VAL A 88 6.06 9.23 -2.08
N ILE A 89 5.62 9.22 -3.34
CA ILE A 89 6.49 8.87 -4.46
C ILE A 89 7.16 10.15 -4.96
N PRO A 90 8.48 10.28 -4.81
CA PRO A 90 9.18 11.41 -5.39
C PRO A 90 9.23 11.29 -6.92
N PRO A 91 9.49 12.40 -7.62
CA PRO A 91 9.88 12.37 -9.03
C PRO A 91 10.99 11.34 -9.29
N PRO A 92 10.92 10.55 -10.39
CA PRO A 92 11.98 9.61 -10.74
C PRO A 92 13.30 10.35 -11.07
N LYS A 93 13.21 11.60 -11.56
CA LYS A 93 14.30 12.56 -11.73
C LYS A 93 13.80 13.97 -11.44
N PRO A 94 14.68 14.93 -11.09
CA PRO A 94 14.28 16.31 -10.74
C PRO A 94 13.43 17.05 -11.80
N ALA A 95 13.52 16.65 -13.07
CA ALA A 95 12.80 17.28 -14.19
C ALA A 95 11.66 16.42 -14.76
N GLU A 96 11.37 15.27 -14.16
CA GLU A 96 10.30 14.36 -14.61
C GLU A 96 9.15 14.40 -13.60
N PRO A 97 7.88 14.31 -14.05
CA PRO A 97 6.77 14.17 -13.11
C PRO A 97 6.85 12.83 -12.37
N PRO A 98 6.28 12.70 -11.16
CA PRO A 98 6.11 11.41 -10.52
C PRO A 98 5.26 10.46 -11.38
N ILE A 99 5.30 9.16 -11.08
CA ILE A 99 4.47 8.15 -11.76
C ILE A 99 3.14 7.86 -11.04
N ALA A 100 3.04 8.31 -9.78
CA ALA A 100 1.86 8.36 -8.91
C ALA A 100 2.21 9.28 -7.73
N HIS A 101 1.24 9.72 -6.93
CA HIS A 101 1.53 10.55 -5.75
C HIS A 101 1.93 9.71 -4.52
N VAL A 102 1.30 8.55 -4.35
CA VAL A 102 1.55 7.66 -3.21
C VAL A 102 1.64 6.20 -3.62
N ALA A 103 2.51 5.45 -2.96
CA ALA A 103 2.53 3.99 -2.96
C ALA A 103 2.06 3.48 -1.59
N ILE A 104 1.23 2.44 -1.57
CA ILE A 104 0.65 1.89 -0.36
C ILE A 104 0.82 0.37 -0.35
N ASP A 105 1.39 -0.14 0.74
CA ASP A 105 1.39 -1.57 1.03
C ASP A 105 0.33 -1.87 2.08
N VAL A 106 -0.64 -2.72 1.74
CA VAL A 106 -1.68 -3.21 2.64
C VAL A 106 -1.38 -4.67 2.96
N TYR A 107 -1.29 -5.00 4.24
CA TYR A 107 -0.97 -6.34 4.70
C TYR A 107 -2.14 -6.97 5.45
N THR A 108 -2.39 -8.25 5.22
CA THR A 108 -3.25 -9.05 6.10
C THR A 108 -2.49 -9.48 7.35
N GLU A 109 -3.17 -10.15 8.27
CA GLU A 109 -2.50 -10.82 9.37
C GLU A 109 -1.60 -11.96 8.87
N CYS A 110 -0.53 -12.21 9.60
CA CYS A 110 0.39 -13.29 9.27
C CYS A 110 -0.01 -14.61 9.93
N GLN A 111 -1.01 -15.26 9.35
CA GLN A 111 -1.59 -16.50 9.89
C GLN A 111 -1.74 -17.59 8.83
N ASP A 112 -1.45 -17.30 7.56
CA ASP A 112 -1.60 -18.28 6.50
C ASP A 112 -0.47 -19.31 6.54
N THR A 113 -0.80 -20.56 6.85
CA THR A 113 0.17 -21.66 6.96
C THR A 113 0.44 -22.37 5.64
N PHE A 114 -0.26 -22.01 4.55
CA PHE A 114 -0.02 -22.59 3.24
C PHE A 114 1.32 -22.13 2.65
N ASP A 115 2.06 -23.04 2.01
CA ASP A 115 3.36 -22.73 1.43
C ASP A 115 3.21 -22.22 -0.01
N HIS A 116 2.99 -20.91 -0.13
CA HIS A 116 2.82 -20.17 -1.39
C HIS A 116 4.05 -20.16 -2.32
N ARG A 117 5.16 -20.80 -1.90
CA ARG A 117 6.29 -21.08 -2.82
C ARG A 117 6.00 -22.24 -3.76
N THR A 118 5.13 -23.16 -3.34
CA THR A 118 4.83 -24.39 -4.07
C THR A 118 3.87 -24.15 -5.24
N ASP A 119 2.90 -23.25 -5.08
CA ASP A 119 2.02 -22.77 -6.15
C ASP A 119 2.55 -21.50 -6.84
N ARG A 120 3.69 -20.99 -6.35
CA ARG A 120 4.45 -19.82 -6.85
C ARG A 120 3.77 -18.46 -6.61
N SER A 121 2.67 -18.40 -5.87
CA SER A 121 1.98 -17.14 -5.56
C SER A 121 2.78 -16.22 -4.61
N ALA A 122 3.82 -16.75 -3.94
CA ALA A 122 4.83 -15.96 -3.23
C ALA A 122 5.81 -15.22 -4.16
N PHE A 123 5.80 -15.52 -5.47
CA PHE A 123 6.72 -14.94 -6.45
C PHE A 123 5.99 -14.25 -7.61
N THR A 124 4.66 -14.31 -7.64
CA THR A 124 3.83 -13.67 -8.64
C THR A 124 2.91 -12.67 -7.99
N ALA A 125 2.51 -11.67 -8.76
CA ALA A 125 1.50 -10.72 -8.32
C ALA A 125 0.38 -10.64 -9.35
N GLU A 126 -0.86 -10.71 -8.87
CA GLU A 126 -2.08 -10.58 -9.65
C GLU A 126 -2.45 -9.09 -9.78
N ASP A 127 -2.88 -8.67 -10.97
CA ASP A 127 -3.43 -7.32 -11.15
C ASP A 127 -4.87 -7.28 -10.62
N ILE A 128 -5.07 -6.51 -9.55
CA ILE A 128 -6.37 -6.34 -8.89
C ILE A 128 -6.97 -4.94 -9.11
N LYS A 129 -6.42 -4.13 -10.03
CA LYS A 129 -6.88 -2.74 -10.27
C LYS A 129 -8.36 -2.68 -10.58
N GLY A 130 -8.84 -3.58 -11.43
CA GLY A 130 -10.26 -3.64 -11.83
C GLY A 130 -11.21 -3.99 -10.69
N GLU A 131 -10.72 -4.53 -9.58
CA GLU A 131 -11.51 -4.85 -8.38
C GLU A 131 -11.59 -3.67 -7.40
N LEU A 132 -10.64 -2.74 -7.47
CA LEU A 132 -10.59 -1.58 -6.58
C LEU A 132 -11.32 -0.36 -7.13
N THR A 133 -11.64 -0.35 -8.42
CA THR A 133 -12.28 0.77 -9.12
C THR A 133 -13.76 0.55 -9.45
N ARG A 134 -14.33 -0.60 -9.07
CA ARG A 134 -15.77 -0.90 -9.16
C ARG A 134 -16.50 -0.42 -7.91
#